data_AF-A0A660MP18-F1
#
_entry.id   AF-A0A660MP18-F1
#
_cell.length_a   1.000
_cell.length_b   1.000
_cell.length_c   1.000
_cell.angle_alpha   90.00
_cell.angle_beta   90.00
_cell.angle_gamma   90.00
#
_symmetry.space_group_name_H-M   'P 1'
#
loop_
_entity.id
_entity.type
_entity.pdbx_description
1 polymer ?
#
loop_
_entity_poly.entity_id
_entity_poly.type
_entity_poly.pdbx_seq_one_letter_code
_entity_poly.pdbx_strand_id
1 'polypeptide(L)'
;MWRTLKTICLTLWQVKEAYLEFTKSFSSQVLLLTIFAVILQQIERQDTRWDHWFIAIAVPFGLFFLYAYLANIALFYKNARQTLHRAARAEIRRLCQQNRYAEARMHLRHIRNKHYLIAPLIILTLITLGSLVILVLAYQASLSLYQNLQTATHHA
;
A
#
# COMPACT_ATOMS: atom_id res chain seq x y z
N MET A 1 -7.17 12.64 -24.23
CA MET A 1 -6.03 12.05 -23.48
C MET A 1 -5.25 13.05 -22.63
N TRP A 2 -4.75 14.17 -23.17
CA TRP A 2 -3.90 15.11 -22.43
C TRP A 2 -4.48 15.66 -21.11
N ARG A 3 -5.76 16.04 -21.08
CA ARG A 3 -6.44 16.54 -19.86
C ARG A 3 -6.55 15.49 -18.76
N THR A 4 -6.74 14.22 -19.13
CA THR A 4 -6.80 13.08 -18.21
C THR A 4 -5.42 12.78 -17.63
N LEU A 5 -4.38 12.81 -18.47
CA LEU A 5 -3.00 12.57 -18.06
C LEU A 5 -2.48 13.65 -17.10
N LYS A 6 -2.78 14.93 -17.41
CA LYS A 6 -2.49 16.06 -16.52
C LYS A 6 -3.19 15.92 -15.17
N THR A 7 -4.43 15.42 -15.17
CA THR A 7 -5.20 15.14 -13.95
C THR A 7 -4.56 14.05 -13.10
N ILE A 8 -4.13 12.94 -13.72
CA ILE A 8 -3.48 11.83 -13.03
C ILE A 8 -2.16 12.31 -12.40
N CYS A 9 -1.32 12.99 -13.17
CA CYS A 9 -0.04 13.52 -12.70
C CYS A 9 -0.20 14.48 -11.52
N LEU A 10 -1.20 15.36 -11.57
CA LEU A 10 -1.47 16.31 -10.48
C LEU A 10 -1.97 15.62 -9.21
N THR A 11 -2.75 14.55 -9.36
CA THR A 11 -3.23 13.73 -8.24
C THR A 11 -2.09 12.93 -7.62
N LEU A 12 -1.22 12.34 -8.46
CA LEU A 12 0.00 11.65 -8.00
C LEU A 12 0.92 12.60 -7.24
N TRP A 13 1.12 13.82 -7.74
CA TRP A 13 1.93 14.82 -7.06
C TRP A 13 1.37 15.21 -5.68
N GLN A 14 0.04 15.28 -5.55
CA GLN A 14 -0.62 15.60 -4.28
C GLN A 14 -0.56 14.44 -3.27
N VAL A 15 -0.47 13.20 -3.73
CA VAL A 15 -0.48 11.99 -2.87
C VAL A 15 0.93 11.45 -2.63
N LYS A 16 1.95 11.94 -3.35
CA LYS A 16 3.33 11.41 -3.31
C LYS A 16 3.89 11.31 -1.89
N GLU A 17 3.68 12.30 -1.04
CA GLU A 17 4.25 12.31 0.32
C GLU A 17 3.61 11.23 1.19
N ALA A 18 2.28 11.09 1.11
CA ALA A 18 1.56 10.01 1.79
C ALA A 18 1.99 8.63 1.25
N TYR A 19 2.27 8.53 -0.04
CA TYR A 19 2.77 7.29 -0.64
C TYR A 19 4.21 6.99 -0.20
N LEU A 20 5.08 7.98 -0.07
CA LEU A 20 6.44 7.79 0.45
C LEU A 20 6.42 7.31 1.90
N GLU A 21 5.55 7.87 2.74
CA GLU A 21 5.31 7.36 4.10
C GLU A 21 4.84 5.91 4.09
N PHE A 22 3.92 5.56 3.19
CA PHE A 22 3.49 4.18 2.99
C PHE A 22 4.67 3.28 2.59
N THR A 23 5.54 3.70 1.67
CA THR A 23 6.71 2.91 1.26
C THR A 23 7.77 2.73 2.34
N LYS A 24 7.90 3.66 3.31
CA LYS A 24 8.85 3.49 4.43
C LYS A 24 8.53 2.25 5.26
N SER A 25 7.26 1.84 5.31
CA SER A 25 6.82 0.65 6.02
C SER A 25 7.02 -0.66 5.24
N PHE A 26 7.47 -0.60 3.98
CA PHE A 26 7.62 -1.81 3.16
C PHE A 26 8.68 -2.75 3.70
N SER A 27 9.78 -2.24 4.24
CA SER A 27 10.86 -3.10 4.74
C SER A 27 10.38 -4.03 5.87
N SER A 28 9.63 -3.50 6.85
CA SER A 28 9.09 -4.32 7.94
C SER A 28 7.99 -5.27 7.46
N GLN A 29 7.16 -4.84 6.50
CA GLN A 29 6.12 -5.68 5.90
C GLN A 29 6.70 -6.83 5.09
N VAL A 30 7.73 -6.58 4.29
CA VAL A 30 8.48 -7.60 3.55
C VAL A 30 9.11 -8.59 4.52
N LEU A 31 9.77 -8.12 5.59
CA LEU A 31 10.39 -8.99 6.58
C LEU A 31 9.37 -9.91 7.28
N LEU A 32 8.24 -9.36 7.75
CA LEU A 32 7.19 -10.15 8.38
C LEU A 32 6.62 -11.19 7.42
N LEU A 33 6.38 -10.81 6.17
CA LEU A 33 5.85 -11.70 5.14
C LEU A 33 6.86 -12.78 4.74
N THR A 34 8.15 -12.45 4.68
CA THR A 34 9.22 -13.41 4.41
C THR A 34 9.33 -14.45 5.52
N ILE A 35 9.35 -14.03 6.79
CA ILE A 35 9.38 -14.96 7.93
C ILE A 35 8.16 -15.88 7.90
N PHE A 36 6.97 -15.31 7.69
CA PHE A 36 5.73 -16.07 7.57
C PHE A 36 5.78 -17.10 6.42
N ALA A 37 6.25 -16.70 5.24
CA ALA A 37 6.37 -17.56 4.07
C ALA A 37 7.36 -18.71 4.29
N VAL A 38 8.52 -18.44 4.92
CA VAL A 38 9.52 -19.47 5.22
C VAL A 38 8.96 -20.52 6.19
N ILE A 39 8.25 -20.10 7.24
CA ILE A 39 7.64 -21.03 8.20
C ILE A 39 6.56 -21.88 7.50
N LEU A 40 5.72 -21.27 6.66
CA LEU A 40 4.72 -22.01 5.87
C LEU A 40 5.36 -23.05 4.94
N GLN A 41 6.43 -22.67 4.24
CA GLN A 41 7.14 -23.57 3.33
C GLN A 41 7.80 -24.73 4.07
N GLN A 42 8.17 -24.54 5.34
CA GLN A 42 8.72 -25.60 6.19
C GLN A 42 7.63 -26.54 6.70
N ILE A 43 6.43 -26.04 7.02
CA ILE A 43 5.24 -26.83 7.39
C ILE A 43 4.79 -27.71 6.21
N GLU A 44 4.70 -27.16 4.99
CA GLU A 44 4.24 -27.91 3.81
C GLU A 44 5.12 -29.13 3.49
N ARG A 45 6.37 -29.17 3.98
CA ARG A 45 7.35 -30.22 3.70
C ARG A 45 7.54 -31.24 4.83
N GLN A 46 7.01 -31.01 6.04
CA GLN A 46 7.17 -31.91 7.19
C GLN A 46 5.87 -32.68 7.48
N ASP A 47 5.85 -34.01 7.27
CA ASP A 47 4.67 -34.86 7.54
C ASP A 47 4.50 -35.25 9.04
N THR A 48 4.96 -34.43 10.00
CA THR A 48 5.06 -34.86 11.42
C THR A 48 4.44 -33.89 12.43
N ARG A 49 4.13 -34.43 13.63
CA ARG A 49 3.54 -33.77 14.82
C ARG A 49 4.02 -32.34 15.15
N TRP A 50 5.20 -31.94 14.67
CA TRP A 50 5.78 -30.61 14.87
C TRP A 50 5.08 -29.49 14.09
N ASP A 51 4.24 -29.81 13.10
CA ASP A 51 3.45 -28.83 12.35
C ASP A 51 2.60 -27.93 13.24
N HIS A 52 2.04 -28.47 14.33
CA HIS A 52 1.19 -27.69 15.23
C HIS A 52 1.96 -26.56 15.94
N TRP A 53 3.23 -26.79 16.26
CA TRP A 53 4.09 -25.77 16.87
C TRP A 53 4.53 -24.72 15.85
N PHE A 54 4.88 -25.13 14.63
CA PHE A 54 5.22 -24.20 13.57
C PHE A 54 4.01 -23.36 13.13
N ILE A 55 2.82 -23.95 13.05
CA ILE A 55 1.56 -23.23 12.78
C ILE A 55 1.28 -22.21 13.90
N ALA A 56 1.43 -22.62 15.17
CA ALA A 56 1.23 -21.74 16.32
C ALA A 56 2.17 -20.52 16.31
N ILE A 57 3.37 -20.65 15.70
CA ILE A 57 4.32 -19.55 15.52
C ILE A 57 3.99 -18.75 14.25
N ALA A 58 3.64 -19.40 13.14
CA ALA A 58 3.34 -18.75 11.85
C ALA A 58 2.13 -17.82 11.94
N VAL A 59 1.05 -18.27 12.59
CA VAL A 59 -0.23 -17.53 12.67
C VAL A 59 -0.06 -16.13 13.26
N PRO A 60 0.63 -15.92 14.39
CA PRO A 60 0.97 -14.59 14.90
C PRO A 60 1.68 -13.70 13.87
N PHE A 61 2.68 -14.20 13.15
CA PHE A 61 3.42 -13.40 12.15
C PHE A 61 2.51 -13.00 10.98
N GLY A 62 1.68 -13.91 10.48
CA GLY A 62 0.69 -13.62 9.44
C GLY A 62 -0.35 -12.58 9.89
N LEU A 63 -0.85 -12.70 11.13
CA LEU A 63 -1.80 -11.75 11.71
C LEU A 63 -1.17 -10.38 11.95
N PHE A 64 0.07 -10.32 12.47
CA PHE A 64 0.80 -9.07 12.65
C PHE A 64 1.08 -8.38 11.32
N PHE A 65 1.46 -9.14 10.29
CA PHE A 65 1.59 -8.62 8.93
C PHE A 65 0.28 -8.02 8.46
N LEU A 66 -0.83 -8.78 8.51
CA LEU A 66 -2.14 -8.33 8.04
C LEU A 66 -2.60 -7.06 8.78
N TYR A 67 -2.46 -7.04 10.11
CA TYR A 67 -2.81 -5.90 10.93
C TYR A 67 -1.99 -4.66 10.57
N ALA A 68 -0.66 -4.78 10.53
CA ALA A 68 0.22 -3.67 10.19
C ALA A 68 -0.03 -3.18 8.76
N TYR A 69 -0.30 -4.10 7.83
CA TYR A 69 -0.58 -3.79 6.44
C TYR A 69 -1.90 -3.01 6.28
N LEU A 70 -2.98 -3.50 6.89
CA LEU A 70 -4.28 -2.82 6.90
C LEU A 70 -4.21 -1.46 7.58
N ALA A 71 -3.48 -1.35 8.70
CA ALA A 71 -3.27 -0.08 9.39
C ALA A 71 -2.56 0.94 8.49
N ASN A 72 -1.51 0.53 7.77
CA ASN A 72 -0.78 1.40 6.84
C ASN A 72 -1.63 1.79 5.62
N ILE A 73 -2.45 0.88 5.08
CA ILE A 73 -3.42 1.21 4.02
C ILE A 73 -4.43 2.23 4.53
N ALA A 74 -5.00 2.03 5.72
CA ALA A 74 -5.99 2.94 6.29
C ALA A 74 -5.40 4.34 6.52
N LEU A 75 -4.16 4.41 7.05
CA LEU A 75 -3.44 5.66 7.25
C LEU A 75 -3.16 6.36 5.91
N PHE A 76 -2.65 5.62 4.92
CA PHE A 76 -2.39 6.13 3.58
C PHE A 76 -3.66 6.68 2.94
N TYR A 77 -4.75 5.90 2.94
CA TYR A 77 -6.04 6.31 2.39
C TYR A 77 -6.57 7.57 3.08
N LYS A 78 -6.49 7.64 4.40
CA LYS A 78 -6.92 8.80 5.19
C LYS A 78 -6.09 10.04 4.84
N ASN A 79 -4.77 9.93 4.81
CA ASN A 79 -3.86 11.03 4.50
C ASN A 79 -4.03 11.51 3.05
N ALA A 80 -4.08 10.59 2.09
CA ALA A 80 -4.31 10.91 0.68
C ALA A 80 -5.65 11.64 0.48
N ARG A 81 -6.74 11.13 1.08
CA ARG A 81 -8.07 11.74 0.99
C ARG A 81 -8.11 13.13 1.64
N GLN A 82 -7.46 13.31 2.78
CA GLN A 82 -7.38 14.61 3.44
C GLN A 82 -6.61 15.64 2.59
N THR A 83 -5.46 15.27 2.03
CA THR A 83 -4.66 16.15 1.19
C THR A 83 -5.41 16.55 -0.09
N LEU A 84 -6.08 15.59 -0.73
CA LEU A 84 -6.92 15.84 -1.90
C LEU A 84 -8.10 16.77 -1.58
N HIS A 85 -8.76 16.60 -0.44
CA HIS A 85 -9.84 17.49 -0.02
C HIS A 85 -9.32 18.91 0.32
N ARG A 86 -8.15 19.03 0.96
CA ARG A 86 -7.54 20.33 1.26
C ARG A 86 -7.17 21.09 -0.01
N ALA A 87 -6.55 20.43 -0.99
CA ALA A 87 -6.21 21.02 -2.28
C ALA A 87 -7.47 21.53 -3.01
N ALA A 88 -8.51 20.69 -3.07
CA ALA A 88 -9.79 21.08 -3.69
C ALA A 88 -10.47 22.27 -2.98
N ARG A 89 -10.46 22.30 -1.64
CA ARG A 89 -11.04 23.42 -0.87
C ARG A 89 -10.25 24.71 -1.05
N ALA A 90 -8.92 24.65 -1.13
CA ALA A 90 -8.08 25.82 -1.36
C ALA A 90 -8.38 26.47 -2.73
N GLU A 91 -8.58 25.66 -3.76
CA GLU A 91 -8.90 26.12 -5.11
C GLU A 91 -10.29 26.76 -5.18
N ILE A 92 -11.30 26.15 -4.53
CA ILE A 92 -12.64 26.76 -4.40
C ILE A 92 -12.59 28.10 -3.66
N ARG A 93 -11.83 28.20 -2.56
CA ARG A 93 -11.67 29.45 -1.80
C ARG A 93 -11.06 30.56 -2.66
N ARG A 94 -10.05 30.25 -3.48
CA ARG A 94 -9.45 31.21 -4.42
C ARG A 94 -10.46 31.70 -5.46
N LEU A 95 -11.27 30.80 -6.02
CA LEU A 95 -12.30 31.17 -7.00
C LEU A 95 -13.41 32.04 -6.37
N CYS A 96 -13.81 31.76 -5.13
CA CYS A 96 -14.74 32.62 -4.39
C CYS A 96 -14.13 34.00 -4.08
N GLN A 97 -12.86 34.08 -3.71
CA GLN A 97 -12.16 35.36 -3.49
C GLN A 97 -12.08 36.23 -4.75
N GLN A 98 -12.09 35.62 -5.93
CA GLN A 98 -12.11 36.31 -7.22
C GLN A 98 -13.53 36.68 -7.70
N ASN A 99 -14.56 36.50 -6.85
CA ASN A 99 -15.99 36.69 -7.19
C ASN A 99 -16.49 35.85 -8.39
N ARG A 100 -15.79 34.76 -8.76
CA ARG A 100 -16.15 33.87 -9.89
C ARG A 100 -17.04 32.72 -9.41
N TYR A 101 -18.21 33.04 -8.86
CA TYR A 101 -19.10 32.07 -8.22
C TYR A 101 -19.70 31.02 -9.19
N ALA A 102 -19.96 31.40 -10.44
CA ALA A 102 -20.44 30.47 -11.47
C ALA A 102 -19.41 29.37 -11.78
N GLU A 103 -18.14 29.76 -11.85
CA GLU A 103 -17.03 28.84 -12.07
C GLU A 103 -16.71 28.02 -10.83
N ALA A 104 -16.84 28.59 -9.63
CA ALA A 104 -16.72 27.85 -8.37
C ALA A 104 -17.76 26.72 -8.29
N ARG A 105 -19.00 26.95 -8.74
CA ARG A 105 -20.06 25.93 -8.79
C ARG A 105 -19.77 24.83 -9.82
N MET A 106 -19.25 25.19 -11.00
CA MET A 106 -18.79 24.21 -11.98
C MET A 106 -17.57 23.41 -11.49
N HIS A 107 -16.61 24.07 -10.83
CA HIS A 107 -15.47 23.41 -10.19
C HIS A 107 -15.92 22.46 -9.08
N LEU A 108 -16.92 22.81 -8.28
CA LEU A 108 -17.49 21.91 -7.26
C LEU A 108 -18.09 20.65 -7.87
N ARG A 109 -18.86 20.77 -8.95
CA ARG A 109 -19.38 19.60 -9.69
C ARG A 109 -18.26 18.76 -10.31
N HIS A 110 -17.24 19.41 -10.87
CA HIS A 110 -16.12 18.74 -11.49
C HIS A 110 -15.22 18.03 -10.47
N ILE A 111 -14.92 18.68 -9.34
CA ILE A 111 -14.22 18.12 -8.18
C ILE A 111 -15.01 16.94 -7.62
N ARG A 112 -16.34 17.01 -7.55
CA ARG A 112 -17.17 15.87 -7.14
C ARG A 112 -16.94 14.66 -8.05
N ASN A 113 -17.09 14.78 -9.37
CA ASN A 113 -16.87 13.63 -10.24
C ASN A 113 -15.40 13.16 -10.24
N LYS A 114 -14.44 14.08 -10.19
CA LYS A 114 -13.00 13.78 -10.20
C LYS A 114 -12.51 13.10 -8.91
N HIS A 115 -12.93 13.60 -7.75
CA HIS A 115 -12.56 13.03 -6.44
C HIS A 115 -13.35 11.78 -6.06
N TYR A 116 -14.56 11.59 -6.58
CA TYR A 116 -15.34 10.38 -6.26
C TYR A 116 -15.05 9.21 -7.21
N LEU A 117 -14.59 9.44 -8.44
CA LEU A 117 -14.27 8.35 -9.38
C LEU A 117 -12.77 8.15 -9.58
N ILE A 118 -12.01 9.20 -9.91
CA ILE A 118 -10.62 9.04 -10.38
C ILE A 118 -9.64 8.91 -9.21
N ALA A 119 -9.79 9.72 -8.17
CA ALA A 119 -8.87 9.69 -7.03
C ALA A 119 -8.88 8.36 -6.26
N PRO A 120 -10.04 7.71 -5.97
CA PRO A 120 -10.06 6.42 -5.31
C PRO A 120 -9.44 5.32 -6.18
N LEU A 121 -9.66 5.37 -7.50
CA LEU A 121 -9.01 4.46 -8.45
C LEU A 121 -7.48 4.60 -8.41
N ILE A 122 -6.95 5.83 -8.42
CA ILE A 122 -5.50 6.06 -8.33
C ILE A 122 -4.95 5.53 -6.99
N ILE A 123 -5.63 5.84 -5.89
CA ILE A 123 -5.23 5.34 -4.56
C ILE A 123 -5.25 3.81 -4.52
N LEU A 124 -6.29 3.18 -5.07
CA LEU A 124 -6.40 1.73 -5.18
C LEU A 124 -5.25 1.15 -6.00
N THR A 125 -4.93 1.74 -7.16
CA THR A 125 -3.81 1.28 -8.00
C THR A 125 -2.46 1.42 -7.30
N LEU A 126 -2.27 2.45 -6.47
CA LEU A 126 -1.04 2.61 -5.69
C LEU A 126 -0.94 1.57 -4.57
N ILE A 127 -2.06 1.27 -3.91
CA ILE A 127 -2.12 0.21 -2.90
C ILE A 127 -1.78 -1.14 -3.55
N THR A 128 -2.43 -1.50 -4.67
CA THR A 128 -2.18 -2.78 -5.34
C THR A 128 -0.76 -2.90 -5.85
N LEU A 129 -0.18 -1.83 -6.39
CA LEU A 129 1.21 -1.80 -6.84
C LEU A 129 2.16 -1.97 -5.65
N GLY A 130 1.88 -1.32 -4.52
CA GLY A 130 2.60 -1.54 -3.27
C GLY A 130 2.49 -2.97 -2.75
N SER A 131 1.28 -3.56 -2.76
CA SER A 131 1.06 -4.97 -2.39
C SER A 131 1.91 -5.90 -3.24
N LEU A 132 1.94 -5.66 -4.56
CA LEU A 132 2.67 -6.49 -5.51
C LEU A 132 4.18 -6.38 -5.29
N VAL A 133 4.70 -5.19 -5.04
CA VAL A 133 6.12 -4.98 -4.69
C VAL A 133 6.48 -5.75 -3.41
N ILE A 134 5.67 -5.64 -2.35
CA ILE A 134 5.90 -6.36 -1.10
C ILE A 134 5.88 -7.87 -1.33
N LEU A 135 4.91 -8.38 -2.10
CA LEU A 135 4.80 -9.80 -2.41
C LEU A 135 6.02 -10.32 -3.16
N VAL A 136 6.45 -9.63 -4.22
CA VAL A 136 7.60 -10.02 -5.05
C VAL A 136 8.89 -10.00 -4.22
N LEU A 137 9.11 -8.94 -3.44
CA LEU A 137 10.30 -8.83 -2.59
C LEU A 137 10.30 -9.89 -1.49
N ALA A 138 9.15 -10.13 -0.85
CA ALA A 138 9.04 -11.14 0.20
C ALA A 138 9.28 -12.55 -0.34
N TYR A 139 8.78 -12.85 -1.55
CA TYR A 139 9.01 -14.12 -2.25
C TYR A 139 10.47 -14.33 -2.63
N GLN A 140 11.13 -13.30 -3.19
CA GLN A 140 12.57 -13.38 -3.50
C GLN A 140 13.41 -13.56 -2.23
N ALA A 141 13.09 -12.81 -1.18
CA ALA A 141 13.78 -12.92 0.10
C ALA A 141 13.54 -14.28 0.77
N SER A 142 12.33 -14.82 0.72
CA SER A 142 12.04 -16.15 1.30
C SER A 142 12.79 -17.25 0.56
N LEU A 143 12.82 -17.19 -0.77
CA LEU A 143 13.50 -18.18 -1.59
C LEU A 143 15.02 -18.15 -1.36
N SER A 144 15.63 -16.95 -1.28
CA SER A 144 17.05 -16.80 -0.97
C SER A 144 17.37 -17.27 0.46
N LEU A 145 16.56 -16.89 1.45
CA LEU A 145 16.75 -17.31 2.84
C LEU A 145 16.65 -18.83 2.97
N TYR A 146 15.69 -19.44 2.28
CA TYR A 146 15.51 -20.89 2.25
C TYR A 146 16.72 -21.61 1.65
N GLN A 147 17.23 -21.14 0.50
CA GLN A 147 18.44 -21.69 -0.13
C GLN A 147 19.66 -21.60 0.81
N ASN A 148 19.85 -20.47 1.48
CA ASN A 148 20.94 -20.26 2.42
C ASN A 148 20.84 -21.15 3.67
N LEU A 149 19.61 -21.41 4.14
CA LEU A 149 19.38 -22.34 5.25
C LEU A 149 19.71 -23.77 4.84
N GLN A 150 19.33 -24.19 3.62
CA GLN A 150 19.64 -25.53 3.11
C GLN A 150 21.15 -25.75 2.96
N THR A 151 21.89 -24.79 2.40
CA THR A 151 23.35 -24.89 2.25
C THR A 151 24.06 -24.91 3.60
N ALA A 152 23.60 -24.09 4.57
CA ALA A 152 24.14 -24.10 5.92
C ALA A 152 23.93 -25.45 6.63
N THR A 153 22.77 -26.08 6.46
CA THR A 153 22.50 -27.42 7.04
C THR A 153 23.24 -28.56 6.34
N HIS A 154 23.66 -28.41 5.08
CA HIS A 154 24.46 -29.43 4.38
C HIS A 154 25.96 -29.37 4.72
N HIS A 155 26.43 -28.28 5.32
CA HIS A 155 27.83 -28.07 5.72
C HIS A 155 28.09 -28.25 7.22
N ALA A 156 27.05 -28.50 8.03
CA ALA A 156 27.13 -28.81 9.45
C ALA A 156 27.05 -30.33 9.68
#